data_AF-A0A2B4S9Y0-F1
#
_entry.id   AF-A0A2B4S9Y0-F1
#
_cell.length_a   1.000
_cell.length_b   1.000
_cell.length_c   1.000
_cell.angle_alpha   90.00
_cell.angle_beta   90.00
_cell.angle_gamma   90.00
#
_symmetry.space_group_name_H-M   'P 1'
#
loop_
_entity.id
_entity.type
_entity.pdbx_description
1 polymer ?
#
loop_
_entity_poly.entity_id
_entity_poly.type
_entity_poly.pdbx_seq_one_letter_code
_entity_poly.pdbx_strand_id
1 'polypeptide(L)'
;MTTDGKGWTLIARFSNYDIKNWMADTGYWWYDKKVATGKTNSPFTNADMISPAFWLIRGSEFKITRSDDSSHTPLLQTTGGCLGGQTFRSKITSYGDFRNGKVWASNRCLGNCTVQYGGQYKSTDGFQQAECNGNIQSANKIGFWCDVGYGDGSVMMIGGGGQECDRADHGIGITEADDASFDDKKQSEQDFGYGNGGGSRISTNGKGWTLIARFSNYDVKNWMADTGYWWYDKKVATGKTNSPFANADMISPAFWLIGGSEFKITRSDDSSHTPLLQTTGNCLGGKTFRYKITSYGDFRNGKSWAKDQCLGSCTAQYGGQYKSTQGFKQAECSGNIQSSHKIGFWCDWSTGDGSVMMIGGGGSSCERADHGIGITETGDASFIDLGGSETEYDFGYDANRGNAPSQNGKSWAKDQCLGNCTVQYGGQYKPTDGFQKANCSGDIQSANKIGFWCDWKGGDGSVMMIGGGGNECDRADHGIGITEAGDASFDDKSCSEEDFGYGNGHGNPISTNGSQSYSLNLWIR
;
A
#
# COMPACT_ATOMS: atom_id res chain seq x y z
N MET A 1 -10.25 24.33 -16.21
CA MET A 1 -11.36 24.96 -15.43
C MET A 1 -11.51 24.15 -14.16
N THR A 2 -11.32 24.75 -12.98
CA THR A 2 -11.62 24.08 -11.70
C THR A 2 -13.09 24.28 -11.34
N THR A 3 -13.68 23.28 -10.69
CA THR A 3 -15.09 23.20 -10.30
C THR A 3 -15.50 24.16 -9.17
N ASP A 4 -14.55 24.86 -8.54
CA ASP A 4 -14.79 25.79 -7.44
C ASP A 4 -14.99 27.25 -7.88
N GLY A 5 -14.87 27.56 -9.18
CA GLY A 5 -15.05 28.92 -9.71
C GLY A 5 -13.95 29.92 -9.33
N LYS A 6 -12.85 29.49 -8.69
CA LYS A 6 -11.79 30.38 -8.16
C LYS A 6 -10.56 30.53 -9.05
N GLY A 7 -10.49 29.82 -10.19
CA GLY A 7 -9.48 30.08 -11.23
C GLY A 7 -8.04 29.65 -10.88
N TRP A 8 -7.87 28.54 -10.15
CA TRP A 8 -6.53 28.01 -9.81
C TRP A 8 -5.79 27.48 -11.05
N THR A 9 -4.49 27.78 -11.15
CA THR A 9 -3.60 27.28 -12.22
C THR A 9 -2.49 26.43 -11.64
N LEU A 10 -2.24 25.25 -12.23
CA LEU A 10 -1.14 24.37 -11.83
C LEU A 10 0.20 24.95 -12.30
N ILE A 11 1.07 25.30 -11.36
CA ILE A 11 2.37 25.93 -11.66
C ILE A 11 3.57 25.00 -11.46
N ALA A 12 3.46 24.04 -10.53
CA ALA A 12 4.55 23.17 -10.15
C ALA A 12 4.01 21.86 -9.54
N ARG A 13 4.85 20.81 -9.56
CA ARG A 13 4.75 19.63 -8.70
C ARG A 13 6.13 19.25 -8.22
N PHE A 14 6.16 18.76 -6.99
CA PHE A 14 7.35 18.29 -6.27
C PHE A 14 7.16 16.79 -6.03
N SER A 15 8.13 15.98 -6.43
CA SER A 15 8.02 14.53 -6.39
C SER A 15 9.34 13.90 -5.99
N ASN A 16 9.33 13.09 -4.93
CA ASN A 16 10.50 12.30 -4.56
C ASN A 16 10.60 10.98 -5.35
N TYR A 17 9.74 10.76 -6.37
CA TYR A 17 9.76 9.53 -7.18
C TYR A 17 10.81 9.59 -8.30
N ASP A 18 11.16 10.79 -8.74
CA ASP A 18 12.09 11.07 -9.82
C ASP A 18 13.36 11.78 -9.31
N ILE A 19 14.16 12.28 -10.24
CA ILE A 19 15.37 13.03 -9.91
C ILE A 19 14.99 14.30 -9.14
N LYS A 20 15.78 14.65 -8.12
CA LYS A 20 15.55 15.81 -7.23
C LYS A 20 15.73 17.14 -7.95
N ASN A 21 14.83 17.49 -8.86
CA ASN A 21 15.05 18.67 -9.70
C ASN A 21 14.96 19.97 -8.92
N TRP A 22 14.11 19.99 -7.89
CA TRP A 22 13.91 21.17 -7.05
C TRP A 22 15.08 21.38 -6.10
N MET A 23 15.83 20.33 -5.78
CA MET A 23 17.02 20.43 -4.93
C MET A 23 18.34 20.35 -5.68
N ALA A 24 18.36 20.33 -7.01
CA ALA A 24 19.61 20.34 -7.77
C ALA A 24 20.52 21.52 -7.37
N ASP A 25 21.83 21.28 -7.23
CA ASP A 25 22.82 22.20 -6.60
C ASP A 25 22.87 23.62 -7.20
N THR A 26 22.48 23.70 -8.46
CA THR A 26 22.42 24.95 -9.23
C THR A 26 21.25 25.84 -8.84
N GLY A 27 20.25 25.35 -8.11
CA GLY A 27 18.96 26.00 -7.85
C GLY A 27 18.15 26.28 -9.13
N TYR A 28 18.49 25.64 -10.26
CA TYR A 28 18.03 26.03 -11.59
C TYR A 28 16.50 26.10 -11.73
N TRP A 29 15.75 25.19 -11.10
CA TRP A 29 14.28 25.17 -11.20
C TRP A 29 13.62 26.35 -10.50
N TRP A 30 14.14 26.76 -9.35
CA TRP A 30 13.65 27.92 -8.61
C TRP A 30 13.94 29.23 -9.35
N TYR A 31 15.16 29.38 -9.89
CA TYR A 31 15.65 30.66 -10.42
C TYR A 31 15.52 30.83 -11.93
N ASP A 32 15.95 29.85 -12.73
CA ASP A 32 16.31 30.10 -14.14
C ASP A 32 15.51 29.28 -15.16
N LYS A 33 14.90 28.16 -14.77
CA LYS A 33 14.14 27.29 -15.66
C LYS A 33 13.05 28.07 -16.40
N LYS A 34 13.17 28.21 -17.72
CA LYS A 34 12.22 28.96 -18.58
C LYS A 34 11.50 28.07 -19.59
N VAL A 35 11.65 26.75 -19.45
CA VAL A 35 11.02 25.75 -20.32
C VAL A 35 10.17 24.85 -19.46
N ALA A 36 8.94 24.59 -19.91
CA ALA A 36 8.04 23.66 -19.24
C ALA A 36 8.70 22.28 -19.12
N THR A 37 8.49 21.58 -18.01
CA THR A 37 8.94 20.20 -17.83
C THR A 37 7.87 19.40 -17.08
N GLY A 38 7.73 18.12 -17.44
CA GLY A 38 6.64 17.28 -16.95
C GLY A 38 5.32 17.51 -17.69
N LYS A 39 4.30 16.68 -17.38
CA LYS A 39 2.96 16.78 -17.96
C LYS A 39 2.21 17.98 -17.37
N THR A 40 2.22 19.12 -18.05
CA THR A 40 1.68 20.37 -17.52
C THR A 40 0.16 20.51 -17.59
N ASN A 41 -0.50 19.64 -18.35
CA ASN A 41 -1.95 19.59 -18.53
C ASN A 41 -2.66 18.62 -17.57
N SER A 42 -1.91 17.95 -16.69
CA SER A 42 -2.47 16.94 -15.77
C SER A 42 -1.85 17.07 -14.38
N PRO A 43 -2.65 17.26 -13.32
CA PRO A 43 -2.16 17.29 -11.95
C PRO A 43 -1.79 15.90 -11.40
N PHE A 44 -2.24 14.82 -12.04
CA PHE A 44 -2.27 13.47 -11.45
C PHE A 44 -0.96 12.68 -11.44
N THR A 45 0.03 13.10 -12.22
CA THR A 45 1.28 12.36 -12.33
C THR A 45 2.17 12.60 -11.10
N ASN A 46 2.67 11.51 -10.51
CA ASN A 46 3.68 11.56 -9.46
C ASN A 46 5.09 11.69 -10.07
N ALA A 47 5.36 12.87 -10.63
CA ALA A 47 6.65 13.26 -11.19
C ALA A 47 6.74 14.78 -11.15
N ASP A 48 7.95 15.28 -11.03
CA ASP A 48 8.24 16.70 -11.05
C ASP A 48 7.66 17.37 -12.27
N MET A 49 7.17 18.58 -12.05
CA MET A 49 6.61 19.39 -13.11
C MET A 49 6.82 20.85 -12.78
N ILE A 50 7.16 21.63 -13.81
CA ILE A 50 7.15 23.08 -13.72
C ILE A 50 6.52 23.61 -15.01
N SER A 51 5.49 24.44 -14.85
CA SER A 51 4.77 25.03 -15.97
C SER A 51 5.20 26.48 -16.19
N PRO A 52 5.03 27.04 -17.40
CA PRO A 52 5.34 28.43 -17.66
C PRO A 52 4.59 29.42 -16.75
N ALA A 53 3.45 29.00 -16.19
CA ALA A 53 2.70 29.82 -15.25
C ALA A 53 3.51 30.15 -13.98
N PHE A 54 4.48 29.32 -13.60
CA PHE A 54 5.37 29.57 -12.45
C PHE A 54 6.11 30.91 -12.54
N TRP A 55 6.49 31.35 -13.76
CA TRP A 55 7.20 32.60 -14.00
C TRP A 55 6.43 33.62 -14.86
N LEU A 56 5.27 33.26 -15.43
CA LEU A 56 4.48 34.17 -16.27
C LEU A 56 3.18 34.66 -15.60
N ILE A 57 2.57 33.87 -14.72
CA ILE A 57 1.26 34.21 -14.15
C ILE A 57 1.45 34.83 -12.77
N ARG A 58 0.85 36.02 -12.61
CA ARG A 58 0.76 36.72 -11.33
C ARG A 58 -0.42 36.17 -10.53
N GLY A 59 -0.21 35.93 -9.24
CA GLY A 59 -1.24 35.43 -8.33
C GLY A 59 -1.35 36.28 -7.06
N SER A 60 -2.46 36.10 -6.33
CA SER A 60 -2.62 36.63 -4.97
C SER A 60 -2.29 35.59 -3.91
N GLU A 61 -2.66 34.33 -4.16
CA GLU A 61 -2.54 33.19 -3.23
C GLU A 61 -2.02 31.95 -3.95
N PHE A 62 -1.58 30.95 -3.18
CA PHE A 62 -1.35 29.59 -3.66
C PHE A 62 -1.95 28.55 -2.71
N LYS A 63 -2.12 27.33 -3.23
CA LYS A 63 -2.48 26.15 -2.44
C LYS A 63 -1.58 24.97 -2.81
N ILE A 64 -1.45 24.02 -1.89
CA ILE A 64 -0.78 22.74 -2.12
C ILE A 64 -1.83 21.64 -2.01
N THR A 65 -1.81 20.70 -2.96
CA THR A 65 -2.74 19.58 -3.07
C THR A 65 -1.96 18.31 -3.40
N ARG A 66 -2.51 17.13 -3.13
CA ARG A 66 -1.91 15.86 -3.58
C ARG A 66 -2.27 15.56 -5.03
N SER A 67 -1.36 14.89 -5.75
CA SER A 67 -1.60 14.45 -7.13
C SER A 67 -2.59 13.29 -7.21
N ASP A 68 -2.72 12.49 -6.16
CA ASP A 68 -3.66 11.35 -6.08
C ASP A 68 -5.05 11.73 -5.57
N ASP A 69 -5.28 13.00 -5.21
CA ASP A 69 -6.59 13.53 -4.87
C ASP A 69 -7.26 14.17 -6.11
N SER A 70 -8.28 13.49 -6.63
CA SER A 70 -9.09 13.97 -7.77
C SER A 70 -9.93 15.20 -7.49
N SER A 71 -10.18 15.52 -6.22
CA SER A 71 -10.88 16.73 -5.82
C SER A 71 -9.95 17.93 -5.68
N HIS A 72 -8.63 17.71 -5.72
CA HIS A 72 -7.61 18.74 -5.49
C HIS A 72 -7.89 19.56 -4.22
N THR A 73 -8.25 18.84 -3.16
CA THR A 73 -8.55 19.40 -1.85
C THR A 73 -7.27 20.05 -1.32
N PRO A 74 -7.30 21.35 -0.96
CA PRO A 74 -6.13 22.01 -0.39
C PRO A 74 -5.68 21.29 0.89
N LEU A 75 -4.42 20.85 0.92
CA LEU A 75 -3.74 20.49 2.17
C LEU A 75 -3.43 21.76 2.95
N LEU A 76 -2.94 22.77 2.24
CA LEU A 76 -2.85 24.15 2.71
C LEU A 76 -3.26 25.12 1.62
N GLN A 77 -3.79 26.27 2.02
CA GLN A 77 -4.02 27.43 1.17
C GLN A 77 -3.54 28.69 1.90
N THR A 78 -2.79 29.56 1.20
CA THR A 78 -2.41 30.86 1.76
C THR A 78 -3.59 31.83 1.82
N THR A 79 -3.50 32.79 2.75
CA THR A 79 -4.46 33.89 2.88
C THR A 79 -3.76 35.23 3.05
N GLY A 80 -4.47 36.34 2.79
CA GLY A 80 -3.98 37.70 3.01
C GLY A 80 -3.12 38.28 1.87
N GLY A 81 -3.23 37.73 0.66
CA GLY A 81 -2.50 38.19 -0.52
C GLY A 81 -1.02 37.80 -0.50
N CYS A 82 -0.70 36.57 -0.09
CA CYS A 82 0.67 36.09 0.12
C CYS A 82 1.65 36.41 -1.03
N LEU A 83 1.20 36.26 -2.27
CA LEU A 83 1.99 36.51 -3.47
C LEU A 83 2.08 37.99 -3.83
N GLY A 84 1.19 38.84 -3.31
CA GLY A 84 1.20 40.29 -3.53
C GLY A 84 1.09 40.70 -5.01
N GLY A 85 0.45 39.89 -5.85
CA GLY A 85 0.37 40.14 -7.29
C GLY A 85 1.66 39.81 -8.05
N GLN A 86 2.63 39.16 -7.43
CA GLN A 86 3.83 38.67 -8.08
C GLN A 86 3.60 37.31 -8.75
N THR A 87 4.50 36.93 -9.63
CA THR A 87 4.61 35.52 -10.05
C THR A 87 5.20 34.70 -8.91
N PHE A 88 4.96 33.39 -8.89
CA PHE A 88 5.49 32.53 -7.84
C PHE A 88 7.02 32.58 -7.80
N ARG A 89 7.67 32.54 -8.97
CA ARG A 89 9.13 32.74 -9.07
C ARG A 89 9.57 34.05 -8.45
N SER A 90 8.94 35.17 -8.84
CA SER A 90 9.31 36.49 -8.32
C SER A 90 9.20 36.54 -6.80
N LYS A 91 8.14 35.94 -6.22
CA LYS A 91 8.00 35.83 -4.77
C LYS A 91 9.18 35.07 -4.15
N ILE A 92 9.48 33.87 -4.63
CA ILE A 92 10.56 33.03 -4.09
C ILE A 92 11.93 33.72 -4.23
N THR A 93 12.23 34.30 -5.40
CA THR A 93 13.55 34.92 -5.65
C THR A 93 13.70 36.31 -5.05
N SER A 94 12.62 36.94 -4.56
CA SER A 94 12.68 38.28 -3.95
C SER A 94 13.47 38.33 -2.64
N TYR A 95 13.68 37.17 -1.98
CA TYR A 95 14.40 37.07 -0.71
C TYR A 95 15.92 37.00 -0.88
N GLY A 96 16.39 36.67 -2.08
CA GLY A 96 17.82 36.55 -2.36
C GLY A 96 18.13 35.53 -3.46
N ASP A 97 19.39 35.54 -3.87
CA ASP A 97 19.99 34.53 -4.74
C ASP A 97 20.84 33.59 -3.88
N PHE A 98 20.46 32.30 -3.86
CA PHE A 98 21.02 31.24 -3.02
C PHE A 98 21.68 30.10 -3.81
N ARG A 99 21.89 30.31 -5.11
CA ARG A 99 22.55 29.31 -5.96
C ARG A 99 24.02 29.14 -5.57
N ASN A 100 24.62 28.03 -6.00
CA ASN A 100 26.05 27.71 -5.83
C ASN A 100 26.47 27.58 -4.35
N GLY A 101 25.71 26.81 -3.56
CA GLY A 101 26.06 26.47 -2.18
C GLY A 101 25.95 27.63 -1.18
N LYS A 102 25.30 28.73 -1.55
CA LYS A 102 25.11 29.85 -0.63
C LYS A 102 24.03 29.52 0.39
N VAL A 103 24.37 29.71 1.66
CA VAL A 103 23.46 29.52 2.79
C VAL A 103 22.23 30.43 2.68
N TRP A 104 21.05 29.87 2.92
CA TRP A 104 19.75 30.51 2.72
C TRP A 104 19.44 31.58 3.77
N ALA A 105 19.53 31.19 5.05
CA ALA A 105 19.26 32.05 6.19
C ALA A 105 20.08 31.58 7.40
N SER A 106 19.95 32.27 8.54
CA SER A 106 20.50 31.78 9.81
C SER A 106 19.44 31.91 10.90
N ASN A 107 18.97 30.78 11.43
CA ASN A 107 18.00 30.71 12.54
C ASN A 107 16.73 31.54 12.32
N ARG A 108 16.18 31.53 11.09
CA ARG A 108 14.96 32.27 10.72
C ARG A 108 14.40 31.80 9.37
N CYS A 109 13.16 32.17 9.10
CA CYS A 109 12.62 32.26 7.74
C CYS A 109 12.80 33.69 7.19
N LEU A 110 13.14 33.84 5.90
CA LEU A 110 13.29 35.16 5.27
C LEU A 110 11.95 35.86 4.99
N GLY A 111 10.87 35.08 4.90
CA GLY A 111 9.50 35.57 4.88
C GLY A 111 8.52 34.47 5.22
N ASN A 112 7.26 34.83 5.41
CA ASN A 112 6.19 33.86 5.61
C ASN A 112 4.83 34.39 5.17
N CYS A 113 3.85 33.50 5.10
CA CYS A 113 2.45 33.80 4.84
C CYS A 113 1.55 33.02 5.80
N THR A 114 0.38 33.57 6.12
CA THR A 114 -0.65 32.86 6.88
C THR A 114 -1.31 31.81 5.99
N VAL A 115 -1.57 30.63 6.56
CA VAL A 115 -2.21 29.51 5.86
C VAL A 115 -3.45 29.00 6.58
N GLN A 116 -4.33 28.36 5.82
CA GLN A 116 -5.41 27.52 6.32
C GLN A 116 -5.14 26.09 5.86
N TYR A 117 -5.19 25.16 6.80
CA TYR A 117 -5.04 23.73 6.52
C TYR A 117 -6.38 23.07 6.25
N GLY A 118 -6.36 22.01 5.43
CA GLY A 118 -7.54 21.24 5.07
C GLY A 118 -7.16 19.87 4.50
N GLY A 119 -8.15 19.13 4.02
CA GLY A 119 -7.93 17.82 3.39
C GLY A 119 -7.13 16.86 4.29
N GLN A 120 -6.21 16.13 3.67
CA GLN A 120 -5.39 15.09 4.31
C GLN A 120 -4.01 15.59 4.76
N TYR A 121 -3.89 16.85 5.21
CA TYR A 121 -2.58 17.41 5.56
C TYR A 121 -1.89 16.62 6.68
N LYS A 122 -2.64 16.14 7.69
CA LYS A 122 -2.10 15.37 8.83
C LYS A 122 -1.42 14.05 8.44
N SER A 123 -1.77 13.48 7.30
CA SER A 123 -1.20 12.24 6.78
C SER A 123 -0.28 12.46 5.57
N THR A 124 0.11 13.71 5.29
CA THR A 124 1.00 14.06 4.19
C THR A 124 2.39 14.43 4.70
N ASP A 125 3.43 13.83 4.11
CA ASP A 125 4.81 14.14 4.46
C ASP A 125 5.13 15.63 4.20
N GLY A 126 5.82 16.25 5.15
CA GLY A 126 6.15 17.68 5.19
C GLY A 126 5.16 18.58 5.90
N PHE A 127 4.04 18.05 6.41
CA PHE A 127 3.02 18.81 7.15
C PHE A 127 2.97 18.50 8.64
N GLN A 128 3.93 17.71 9.15
CA GLN A 128 3.95 17.24 10.53
C GLN A 128 3.98 18.39 11.56
N GLN A 129 4.55 19.54 11.20
CA GLN A 129 4.66 20.70 12.08
C GLN A 129 3.51 21.70 11.98
N ALA A 130 2.43 21.36 11.27
CA ALA A 130 1.26 22.24 11.07
C ALA A 130 0.49 22.60 12.36
N GLU A 131 0.79 21.94 13.48
CA GLU A 131 0.22 22.23 14.81
C GLU A 131 1.29 22.70 15.83
N CYS A 132 2.56 22.78 15.43
CA CYS A 132 3.66 23.21 16.30
C CYS A 132 3.90 24.71 16.19
N ASN A 133 4.10 25.40 17.32
CA ASN A 133 4.51 26.81 17.33
C ASN A 133 5.95 26.88 17.80
N GLY A 134 6.85 27.27 16.90
CA GLY A 134 8.28 27.34 17.20
C GLY A 134 8.82 28.76 17.15
N ASN A 135 10.07 28.90 17.54
CA ASN A 135 10.73 30.20 17.70
C ASN A 135 11.11 30.87 16.38
N ILE A 136 11.24 30.13 15.27
CA ILE A 136 11.47 30.75 13.94
C ILE A 136 10.18 30.95 13.14
N GLN A 137 9.11 30.21 13.47
CA GLN A 137 7.79 30.32 12.83
C GLN A 137 6.68 29.60 13.63
N SER A 138 5.43 30.09 13.53
CA SER A 138 4.23 29.48 14.15
C SER A 138 3.51 28.48 13.23
N ALA A 139 2.64 27.65 13.83
CA ALA A 139 1.93 26.54 13.19
C ALA A 139 1.11 26.95 11.96
N ASN A 140 0.49 28.13 12.00
CA ASN A 140 -0.41 28.62 10.96
C ASN A 140 0.29 29.37 9.82
N LYS A 141 1.54 29.01 9.53
CA LYS A 141 2.38 29.70 8.55
C LYS A 141 3.00 28.75 7.53
N ILE A 142 3.28 29.31 6.37
CA ILE A 142 4.28 28.77 5.44
C ILE A 142 5.42 29.79 5.32
N GLY A 143 6.63 29.33 5.59
CA GLY A 143 7.86 30.14 5.59
C GLY A 143 8.62 29.98 4.29
N PHE A 144 9.45 30.96 3.94
CA PHE A 144 10.31 30.95 2.75
C PHE A 144 11.76 31.06 3.16
N TRP A 145 12.61 30.19 2.60
CA TRP A 145 14.05 30.14 2.85
C TRP A 145 14.33 30.13 4.37
N CYS A 146 13.89 29.05 5.00
CA CYS A 146 14.02 28.85 6.43
C CYS A 146 15.30 28.06 6.73
N ASP A 147 15.96 28.46 7.81
CA ASP A 147 17.12 27.77 8.37
C ASP A 147 17.02 27.78 9.90
N VAL A 148 17.42 26.67 10.51
CA VAL A 148 17.73 26.58 11.94
C VAL A 148 19.13 25.98 12.04
N GLY A 149 19.99 26.59 12.85
CA GLY A 149 21.40 26.24 12.92
C GLY A 149 21.66 24.72 13.03
N TYR A 150 22.82 24.29 12.53
CA TYR A 150 23.21 22.89 12.28
C TYR A 150 22.70 22.26 10.99
N GLY A 151 22.20 23.06 10.04
CA GLY A 151 22.07 22.62 8.64
C GLY A 151 20.67 22.34 8.12
N ASP A 152 19.67 22.47 8.98
CA ASP A 152 18.31 22.15 8.59
C ASP A 152 17.69 23.30 7.84
N GLY A 153 17.29 23.05 6.59
CA GLY A 153 16.74 24.07 5.73
C GLY A 153 15.51 23.63 4.96
N SER A 154 14.63 24.59 4.68
CA SER A 154 13.56 24.42 3.69
C SER A 154 13.34 25.67 2.84
N VAL A 155 13.18 25.47 1.52
CA VAL A 155 12.77 26.55 0.62
C VAL A 155 11.36 27.02 0.98
N MET A 156 10.46 26.09 1.31
CA MET A 156 9.14 26.39 1.87
C MET A 156 8.83 25.53 3.10
N MET A 157 8.95 26.11 4.30
CA MET A 157 8.68 25.42 5.57
C MET A 157 7.19 25.46 5.92
N ILE A 158 6.57 24.30 6.18
CA ILE A 158 5.14 24.21 6.46
C ILE A 158 4.91 23.96 7.96
N GLY A 159 4.34 24.96 8.65
CA GLY A 159 4.09 24.88 10.08
C GLY A 159 5.17 25.56 10.92
N GLY A 160 5.27 25.17 12.19
CA GLY A 160 6.27 25.74 13.10
C GLY A 160 7.66 25.17 12.89
N GLY A 161 8.67 25.95 13.25
CA GLY A 161 10.06 25.54 13.16
C GLY A 161 10.91 26.11 14.28
N GLY A 162 12.08 25.50 14.49
CA GLY A 162 13.04 25.86 15.53
C GLY A 162 13.12 24.83 16.65
N GLN A 163 13.72 25.16 17.79
CA GLN A 163 14.05 24.17 18.84
C GLN A 163 12.84 23.56 19.54
N GLU A 164 11.71 24.27 19.55
CA GLU A 164 10.45 23.82 20.12
C GLU A 164 9.63 22.93 19.14
N CYS A 165 10.09 22.86 17.89
CA CYS A 165 9.54 22.06 16.80
C CYS A 165 10.65 21.22 16.17
N ASP A 166 10.37 20.59 15.03
CA ASP A 166 11.39 19.84 14.28
C ASP A 166 12.20 20.75 13.36
N ARG A 167 12.96 21.68 13.97
CA ARG A 167 13.97 22.51 13.30
C ARG A 167 13.40 23.17 12.02
N ALA A 168 14.09 23.10 10.88
CA ALA A 168 13.60 23.65 9.59
C ALA A 168 13.67 22.64 8.42
N ASP A 169 13.78 21.36 8.72
CA ASP A 169 14.01 20.24 7.79
C ASP A 169 12.71 19.64 7.18
N HIS A 170 11.63 20.40 7.12
CA HIS A 170 10.33 19.91 6.64
C HIS A 170 9.62 20.90 5.70
N GLY A 171 8.75 20.37 4.84
CA GLY A 171 7.99 21.13 3.85
C GLY A 171 8.42 20.81 2.41
N ILE A 172 8.69 21.84 1.60
CA ILE A 172 9.08 21.72 0.19
C ILE A 172 10.52 22.23 0.00
N GLY A 173 11.31 21.46 -0.74
CA GLY A 173 12.73 21.73 -1.00
C GLY A 173 13.52 21.75 0.29
N ILE A 174 13.75 20.58 0.87
CA ILE A 174 14.37 20.43 2.19
C ILE A 174 15.82 19.96 2.05
N THR A 175 16.66 20.35 3.00
CA THR A 175 18.06 19.95 3.12
C THR A 175 18.42 19.74 4.59
N GLU A 176 19.34 18.80 4.84
CA GLU A 176 19.98 18.58 6.15
C GLU A 176 21.52 18.66 6.02
N ALA A 177 22.00 19.31 4.97
CA ALA A 177 23.42 19.63 4.84
C ALA A 177 23.82 20.57 5.98
N ASP A 178 25.02 20.43 6.55
CA ASP A 178 25.48 21.18 7.75
C ASP A 178 25.20 22.71 7.73
N ASP A 179 25.01 23.30 6.54
CA ASP A 179 24.36 24.59 6.31
C ASP A 179 23.17 24.47 5.32
N ALA A 180 22.05 25.15 5.60
CA ALA A 180 20.90 25.22 4.70
C ALA A 180 21.26 25.84 3.34
N SER A 181 21.59 24.99 2.37
CA SER A 181 22.05 25.36 1.03
C SER A 181 21.65 24.30 0.00
N PHE A 182 21.88 24.59 -1.29
CA PHE A 182 21.78 23.60 -2.36
C PHE A 182 23.09 22.78 -2.54
N ASP A 183 24.15 23.00 -1.73
CA ASP A 183 25.41 22.24 -1.84
C ASP A 183 25.39 21.10 -0.82
N ASP A 184 24.68 20.02 -1.14
CA ASP A 184 24.65 18.83 -0.29
C ASP A 184 25.56 17.70 -0.79
N LYS A 185 26.74 17.64 -0.19
CA LYS A 185 27.72 16.56 -0.42
C LYS A 185 27.31 15.22 0.21
N LYS A 186 26.23 15.17 0.99
CA LYS A 186 25.77 14.03 1.79
C LYS A 186 24.42 13.43 1.35
N GLN A 187 23.79 13.90 0.27
CA GLN A 187 22.55 13.36 -0.35
C GLN A 187 21.27 13.36 0.52
N SER A 188 21.21 14.19 1.54
CA SER A 188 20.09 14.40 2.46
C SER A 188 18.93 15.25 1.91
N GLU A 189 19.10 15.94 0.79
CA GLU A 189 18.05 16.80 0.20
C GLU A 189 16.81 16.03 -0.30
N GLN A 190 15.64 16.65 -0.28
CA GLN A 190 14.41 16.12 -0.90
C GLN A 190 13.56 17.23 -1.50
N ASP A 191 12.80 16.94 -2.56
CA ASP A 191 11.91 17.93 -3.16
C ASP A 191 10.73 18.28 -2.24
N PHE A 192 10.32 17.35 -1.36
CA PHE A 192 9.46 17.62 -0.22
C PHE A 192 9.62 16.56 0.87
N GLY A 193 9.18 16.84 2.09
CA GLY A 193 9.14 15.84 3.15
C GLY A 193 9.43 16.41 4.52
N TYR A 194 9.96 15.58 5.40
CA TYR A 194 10.25 15.89 6.80
C TYR A 194 11.55 15.17 7.21
N GLY A 195 12.38 15.88 7.97
CA GLY A 195 13.78 15.55 8.25
C GLY A 195 14.11 14.22 8.92
N ASN A 196 15.38 13.83 8.76
CA ASN A 196 16.08 12.58 9.07
C ASN A 196 15.77 11.33 8.22
N GLY A 197 16.48 11.22 7.10
CA GLY A 197 17.05 9.95 6.58
C GLY A 197 16.09 8.79 6.30
N GLY A 198 15.59 8.72 5.07
CA GLY A 198 15.28 7.43 4.42
C GLY A 198 14.06 6.67 4.95
N GLY A 199 12.88 7.07 4.46
CA GLY A 199 11.67 6.25 4.52
C GLY A 199 10.46 7.15 4.65
N SER A 200 9.64 7.24 3.59
CA SER A 200 8.32 7.86 3.65
C SER A 200 7.59 7.32 4.89
N ARG A 201 7.39 8.17 5.89
CA ARG A 201 6.57 7.85 7.04
C ARG A 201 5.12 7.93 6.58
N ILE A 202 4.61 6.83 6.00
CA ILE A 202 3.17 6.68 5.84
C ILE A 202 2.54 6.55 7.24
N SER A 203 2.31 7.68 7.91
CA SER A 203 1.47 7.76 9.11
C SER A 203 0.02 7.86 8.66
N THR A 204 -0.61 6.73 8.36
CA THR A 204 -2.02 6.73 7.92
C THR A 204 -3.02 7.00 9.04
N ASN A 205 -2.66 6.90 10.32
CA ASN A 205 -3.67 6.97 11.41
C ASN A 205 -3.35 7.98 12.53
N GLY A 206 -2.41 8.91 12.36
CA GLY A 206 -2.07 9.88 13.42
C GLY A 206 -1.54 9.24 14.74
N LYS A 207 -1.08 7.98 14.66
CA LYS A 207 -0.60 7.16 15.80
C LYS A 207 0.86 6.69 15.65
N GLY A 208 1.62 7.26 14.71
CA GLY A 208 3.07 6.99 14.57
C GLY A 208 3.46 5.67 13.90
N TRP A 209 2.58 5.03 13.12
CA TRP A 209 2.92 3.81 12.38
C TRP A 209 3.65 4.12 11.07
N THR A 210 4.64 3.32 10.70
CA THR A 210 5.43 3.42 9.47
C THR A 210 5.39 2.09 8.70
N LEU A 211 5.10 2.13 7.41
CA LEU A 211 5.06 0.94 6.54
C LEU A 211 6.49 0.45 6.25
N ILE A 212 6.80 -0.80 6.59
CA ILE A 212 8.16 -1.35 6.48
C ILE A 212 8.29 -2.46 5.44
N ALA A 213 7.22 -3.23 5.22
CA ALA A 213 7.21 -4.32 4.25
C ALA A 213 5.80 -4.62 3.75
N ARG A 214 5.71 -5.30 2.62
CA ARG A 214 4.50 -5.93 2.09
C ARG A 214 4.85 -7.30 1.52
N PHE A 215 4.00 -8.29 1.83
CA PHE A 215 4.11 -9.68 1.41
C PHE A 215 2.97 -10.00 0.43
N SER A 216 3.28 -10.39 -0.81
CA SER A 216 2.30 -10.71 -1.83
C SER A 216 2.58 -12.06 -2.50
N ASN A 217 1.53 -12.87 -2.65
CA ASN A 217 1.62 -14.09 -3.46
C ASN A 217 1.30 -13.82 -4.94
N TYR A 218 1.12 -12.55 -5.34
CA TYR A 218 0.77 -12.17 -6.72
C TYR A 218 2.01 -12.08 -7.63
N ASP A 219 3.16 -11.78 -7.05
CA ASP A 219 4.42 -11.59 -7.76
C ASP A 219 5.47 -12.65 -7.40
N VAL A 220 6.72 -12.39 -7.79
CA VAL A 220 7.83 -13.31 -7.60
C VAL A 220 8.13 -13.43 -6.11
N LYS A 221 8.44 -14.65 -5.63
CA LYS A 221 8.74 -14.99 -4.24
C LYS A 221 9.98 -14.30 -3.68
N ASN A 222 9.93 -12.99 -3.45
CA ASN A 222 11.11 -12.28 -3.00
C ASN A 222 11.42 -12.57 -1.54
N TRP A 223 10.39 -12.73 -0.72
CA TRP A 223 10.53 -13.04 0.70
C TRP A 223 10.97 -14.47 0.93
N MET A 224 10.58 -15.40 0.05
CA MET A 224 10.96 -16.80 0.15
C MET A 224 12.10 -17.24 -0.77
N ALA A 225 12.73 -16.33 -1.52
CA ALA A 225 13.89 -16.70 -2.34
C ALA A 225 14.99 -17.42 -1.52
N ASP A 226 15.62 -18.45 -2.11
CA ASP A 226 16.60 -19.37 -1.48
C ASP A 226 17.74 -18.70 -0.72
N THR A 227 18.09 -17.49 -1.14
CA THR A 227 19.16 -16.68 -0.56
C THR A 227 18.78 -16.03 0.77
N GLY A 228 17.48 -15.94 1.11
CA GLY A 228 16.95 -15.17 2.23
C GLY A 228 17.22 -13.66 2.11
N TYR A 229 17.60 -13.16 0.93
CA TYR A 229 18.20 -11.83 0.74
C TYR A 229 17.34 -10.68 1.30
N TRP A 230 16.01 -10.74 1.18
CA TRP A 230 15.11 -9.68 1.65
C TRP A 230 15.08 -9.55 3.17
N TRP A 231 15.10 -10.67 3.89
CA TRP A 231 15.14 -10.70 5.35
C TRP A 231 16.48 -10.16 5.89
N TYR A 232 17.60 -10.59 5.30
CA TYR A 232 18.94 -10.35 5.87
C TYR A 232 19.66 -9.13 5.30
N ASP A 233 19.75 -8.98 3.97
CA ASP A 233 20.78 -8.13 3.36
C ASP A 233 20.24 -6.99 2.49
N LYS A 234 18.98 -7.06 2.06
CA LYS A 234 18.38 -6.06 1.18
C LYS A 234 18.48 -4.65 1.78
N LYS A 235 19.26 -3.76 1.15
CA LYS A 235 19.46 -2.37 1.61
C LYS A 235 18.97 -1.32 0.63
N VAL A 236 18.20 -1.75 -0.37
CA VAL A 236 17.60 -0.89 -1.38
C VAL A 236 16.10 -1.07 -1.31
N ALA A 237 15.37 0.04 -1.29
CA ALA A 237 13.91 0.02 -1.35
C ALA A 237 13.45 -0.72 -2.61
N THR A 238 12.37 -1.50 -2.52
CA THR A 238 11.78 -2.19 -3.68
C THR A 238 10.27 -2.21 -3.52
N GLY A 239 9.54 -2.08 -4.62
CA GLY A 239 8.10 -1.92 -4.61
C GLY A 239 7.65 -0.49 -4.30
N LYS A 240 6.34 -0.26 -4.31
CA LYS A 240 5.74 1.06 -4.00
C LYS A 240 5.74 1.30 -2.49
N THR A 241 6.82 1.90 -1.97
CA THR A 241 7.01 2.16 -0.53
C THR A 241 6.19 3.34 0.02
N ASN A 242 5.64 4.18 -0.86
CA ASN A 242 4.82 5.35 -0.53
C ASN A 242 3.31 5.11 -0.62
N SER A 243 2.90 3.87 -0.88
CA SER A 243 1.51 3.46 -0.96
C SER A 243 1.35 2.14 -0.23
N PRO A 244 0.29 1.93 0.56
CA PRO A 244 -0.02 0.63 1.17
C PRO A 244 -0.91 -0.26 0.27
N PHE A 245 -1.38 0.21 -0.88
CA PHE A 245 -2.51 -0.41 -1.58
C PHE A 245 -2.16 -1.46 -2.63
N ALA A 246 -0.91 -1.48 -3.11
CA ALA A 246 -0.57 -2.38 -4.21
C ALA A 246 -0.52 -3.84 -3.73
N ASN A 247 -1.04 -4.75 -4.55
CA ASN A 247 -0.87 -6.18 -4.35
C ASN A 247 0.42 -6.65 -5.01
N ALA A 248 1.53 -6.27 -4.40
CA ALA A 248 2.88 -6.60 -4.84
C ALA A 248 3.82 -6.46 -3.64
N ASP A 249 4.88 -7.23 -3.64
CA ASP A 249 5.95 -7.16 -2.67
C ASP A 249 6.52 -5.76 -2.55
N MET A 250 6.88 -5.42 -1.32
CA MET A 250 7.54 -4.16 -1.03
C MET A 250 8.41 -4.29 0.20
N ILE A 251 9.57 -3.65 0.18
CA ILE A 251 10.40 -3.45 1.36
C ILE A 251 10.91 -2.01 1.37
N SER A 252 10.67 -1.32 2.47
CA SER A 252 11.09 0.07 2.64
C SER A 252 12.36 0.15 3.50
N PRO A 253 13.15 1.25 3.40
CA PRO A 253 14.36 1.40 4.21
C PRO A 253 14.10 1.36 5.72
N ALA A 254 12.88 1.72 6.14
CA ALA A 254 12.45 1.65 7.52
C ALA A 254 12.58 0.24 8.14
N PHE A 255 12.51 -0.82 7.31
CA PHE A 255 12.70 -2.20 7.76
C PHE A 255 14.04 -2.42 8.47
N TRP A 256 15.10 -1.72 8.04
CA TRP A 256 16.45 -1.83 8.61
C TRP A 256 17.01 -0.54 9.22
N LEU A 257 16.35 0.61 9.05
CA LEU A 257 16.78 1.89 9.61
C LEU A 257 15.97 2.34 10.82
N ILE A 258 14.68 1.97 10.91
CA ILE A 258 13.78 2.51 11.94
C ILE A 258 13.59 1.48 13.05
N GLY A 259 13.95 1.88 14.26
CA GLY A 259 13.64 1.14 15.47
C GLY A 259 12.21 1.39 15.92
N GLY A 260 11.57 0.39 16.50
CA GLY A 260 10.22 0.50 17.03
C GLY A 260 10.03 -0.29 18.31
N SER A 261 8.89 -0.06 18.95
CA SER A 261 8.41 -0.81 20.11
C SER A 261 7.48 -1.95 19.71
N GLU A 262 6.66 -1.74 18.68
CA GLU A 262 5.62 -2.68 18.25
C GLU A 262 5.50 -2.73 16.72
N PHE A 263 4.86 -3.79 16.21
CA PHE A 263 4.44 -3.87 14.81
C PHE A 263 2.97 -4.27 14.67
N LYS A 264 2.38 -4.02 13.49
CA LYS A 264 1.05 -4.50 13.11
C LYS A 264 1.03 -5.03 11.68
N ILE A 265 0.08 -5.90 11.39
CA ILE A 265 -0.20 -6.44 10.05
C ILE A 265 -1.59 -5.98 9.60
N THR A 266 -1.72 -5.52 8.37
CA THR A 266 -2.99 -5.10 7.75
C THR A 266 -3.08 -5.63 6.33
N ARG A 267 -4.26 -5.62 5.71
CA ARG A 267 -4.39 -5.89 4.27
C ARG A 267 -4.09 -4.65 3.43
N SER A 268 -3.71 -4.86 2.17
CA SER A 268 -3.51 -3.80 1.18
C SER A 268 -4.83 -3.22 0.64
N ASP A 269 -5.89 -4.01 0.62
CA ASP A 269 -7.22 -3.60 0.13
C ASP A 269 -8.11 -2.96 1.20
N ASP A 270 -7.68 -2.96 2.47
CA ASP A 270 -8.34 -2.20 3.54
C ASP A 270 -7.80 -0.76 3.60
N SER A 271 -8.62 0.19 3.15
CA SER A 271 -8.32 1.63 3.17
C SER A 271 -8.19 2.24 4.57
N SER A 272 -8.73 1.58 5.59
CA SER A 272 -8.60 2.01 6.99
C SER A 272 -7.34 1.45 7.67
N HIS A 273 -6.64 0.52 7.01
CA HIS A 273 -5.48 -0.19 7.55
C HIS A 273 -5.73 -0.73 8.95
N THR A 274 -6.90 -1.35 9.11
CA THR A 274 -7.34 -1.96 10.36
C THR A 274 -6.37 -3.10 10.70
N PRO A 275 -5.77 -3.10 11.90
CA PRO A 275 -4.89 -4.19 12.29
C PRO A 275 -5.63 -5.52 12.26
N LEU A 276 -5.11 -6.47 11.49
CA LEU A 276 -5.45 -7.88 11.64
C LEU A 276 -4.76 -8.45 12.88
N LEU A 277 -3.51 -8.03 13.09
CA LEU A 277 -2.65 -8.33 14.22
C LEU A 277 -1.92 -7.07 14.63
N GLN A 278 -1.79 -6.84 15.94
CA GLN A 278 -0.90 -5.84 16.51
C GLN A 278 -0.15 -6.44 17.72
N THR A 279 1.17 -6.26 17.78
CA THR A 279 1.94 -6.69 18.95
C THR A 279 1.77 -5.76 20.14
N THR A 280 2.03 -6.31 21.33
CA THR A 280 1.99 -5.60 22.61
C THR A 280 3.17 -6.03 23.50
N GLY A 281 3.52 -5.19 24.47
CA GLY A 281 4.55 -5.51 25.47
C GLY A 281 5.98 -5.19 25.02
N ASN A 282 6.15 -4.20 24.14
CA ASN A 282 7.44 -3.76 23.59
C ASN A 282 8.17 -4.89 22.84
N CYS A 283 7.45 -5.57 21.95
CA CYS A 283 7.94 -6.74 21.20
C CYS A 283 9.31 -6.53 20.53
N LEU A 284 9.55 -5.32 20.02
CA LEU A 284 10.76 -4.96 19.27
C LEU A 284 11.86 -4.34 20.14
N GLY A 285 11.55 -3.89 21.36
CA GLY A 285 12.56 -3.37 22.29
C GLY A 285 13.32 -2.13 21.80
N GLY A 286 12.70 -1.30 20.95
CA GLY A 286 13.36 -0.14 20.31
C GLY A 286 14.32 -0.50 19.18
N LYS A 287 14.34 -1.77 18.75
CA LYS A 287 15.21 -2.24 17.66
C LYS A 287 14.48 -2.23 16.32
N THR A 288 15.25 -2.30 15.24
CA THR A 288 14.69 -2.39 13.89
C THR A 288 14.04 -3.76 13.68
N PHE A 289 13.10 -3.83 12.74
CA PHE A 289 12.46 -5.10 12.42
C PHE A 289 13.47 -6.13 11.89
N ARG A 290 14.41 -5.70 11.04
CA ARG A 290 15.54 -6.56 10.62
C ARG A 290 16.34 -7.09 11.80
N TYR A 291 16.66 -6.25 12.78
CA TYR A 291 17.39 -6.69 13.97
C TYR A 291 16.61 -7.79 14.70
N LYS A 292 15.29 -7.60 14.90
CA LYS A 292 14.44 -8.62 15.54
C LYS A 292 14.55 -9.96 14.82
N ILE A 293 14.36 -9.97 13.49
CA ILE A 293 14.41 -11.20 12.69
C ILE A 293 15.79 -11.85 12.71
N THR A 294 16.86 -11.08 12.51
CA THR A 294 18.24 -11.61 12.40
C THR A 294 18.87 -11.97 13.75
N SER A 295 18.31 -11.51 14.86
CA SER A 295 18.84 -11.79 16.21
C SER A 295 18.75 -13.25 16.64
N TYR A 296 17.90 -14.05 15.99
CA TYR A 296 17.71 -15.47 16.32
C TYR A 296 18.72 -16.40 15.63
N GLY A 297 19.38 -15.90 14.58
CA GLY A 297 20.35 -16.68 13.81
C GLY A 297 20.42 -16.24 12.35
N ASP A 298 21.35 -16.87 11.64
CA ASP A 298 21.46 -16.82 10.19
C ASP A 298 21.05 -18.19 9.64
N PHE A 299 19.99 -18.20 8.82
CA PHE A 299 19.34 -19.38 8.26
C PHE A 299 19.46 -19.49 6.74
N ARG A 300 20.35 -18.71 6.13
CA ARG A 300 20.62 -18.77 4.70
C ARG A 300 21.40 -20.05 4.36
N ASN A 301 21.47 -20.37 3.07
CA ASN A 301 22.23 -21.51 2.53
C ASN A 301 21.73 -22.88 3.02
N GLY A 302 20.41 -23.06 3.09
CA GLY A 302 19.80 -24.37 3.37
C GLY A 302 19.80 -24.78 4.83
N LYS A 303 20.11 -23.86 5.73
CA LYS A 303 20.15 -24.15 7.16
C LYS A 303 18.74 -24.16 7.74
N SER A 304 18.39 -25.24 8.41
CA SER A 304 17.12 -25.37 9.13
C SER A 304 16.95 -24.25 10.18
N TRP A 305 15.73 -23.71 10.27
CA TRP A 305 15.37 -22.56 11.08
C TRP A 305 15.34 -22.89 12.57
N ALA A 306 14.65 -23.96 12.94
CA ALA A 306 14.49 -24.43 14.32
C ALA A 306 14.20 -25.93 14.32
N LYS A 307 13.96 -26.50 15.50
CA LYS A 307 13.46 -27.87 15.66
C LYS A 307 12.34 -27.91 16.67
N ASP A 308 11.12 -28.20 16.19
CA ASP A 308 9.91 -28.37 17.01
C ASP A 308 9.66 -27.19 17.99
N GLN A 309 9.90 -25.96 17.54
CA GLN A 309 9.74 -24.75 18.35
C GLN A 309 9.72 -23.48 17.51
N CYS A 310 9.28 -22.38 18.12
CA CYS A 310 9.60 -21.02 17.67
C CYS A 310 10.81 -20.47 18.46
N LEU A 311 11.77 -19.84 17.80
CA LEU A 311 12.96 -19.27 18.46
C LEU A 311 12.66 -18.03 19.30
N GLY A 312 11.54 -17.37 19.04
CA GLY A 312 11.00 -16.34 19.89
C GLY A 312 9.54 -16.04 19.57
N SER A 313 8.89 -15.26 20.42
CA SER A 313 7.51 -14.83 20.18
C SER A 313 7.20 -13.48 20.80
N CYS A 314 6.11 -12.87 20.36
CA CYS A 314 5.53 -11.68 20.94
C CYS A 314 4.04 -11.88 21.20
N THR A 315 3.51 -11.21 22.24
CA THR A 315 2.07 -11.16 22.48
C THR A 315 1.39 -10.30 21.42
N ALA A 316 0.28 -10.80 20.89
CA ALA A 316 -0.46 -10.22 19.78
C ALA A 316 -1.94 -10.06 20.12
N GLN A 317 -2.54 -8.97 19.66
CA GLN A 317 -3.98 -8.74 19.66
C GLN A 317 -4.49 -8.84 18.22
N TYR A 318 -5.59 -9.55 18.04
CA TYR A 318 -6.23 -9.71 16.73
C TYR A 318 -7.42 -8.78 16.57
N GLY A 319 -7.69 -8.37 15.33
CA GLY A 319 -8.78 -7.45 15.00
C GLY A 319 -9.12 -7.46 13.52
N GLY A 320 -10.01 -6.56 13.11
CA GLY A 320 -10.43 -6.46 11.71
C GLY A 320 -10.93 -7.78 11.14
N GLN A 321 -10.52 -8.10 9.92
CA GLN A 321 -10.94 -9.29 9.18
C GLN A 321 -9.94 -10.45 9.29
N TYR A 322 -9.25 -10.62 10.43
CA TYR A 322 -8.20 -11.65 10.54
C TYR A 322 -8.74 -13.06 10.25
N LYS A 323 -9.97 -13.39 10.68
CA LYS A 323 -10.59 -14.71 10.48
C LYS A 323 -10.78 -15.10 9.02
N SER A 324 -10.96 -14.13 8.12
CA SER A 324 -11.10 -14.36 6.68
C SER A 324 -9.82 -14.08 5.90
N THR A 325 -8.70 -13.80 6.59
CA THR A 325 -7.41 -13.52 5.96
C THR A 325 -6.55 -14.79 5.97
N GLN A 326 -5.87 -15.08 4.87
CA GLN A 326 -4.93 -16.21 4.78
C GLN A 326 -3.73 -15.99 5.73
N GLY A 327 -3.22 -17.06 6.35
CA GLY A 327 -2.20 -17.03 7.41
C GLY A 327 -2.66 -16.84 8.87
N PHE A 328 -3.95 -16.59 9.16
CA PHE A 328 -4.51 -16.30 10.49
C PHE A 328 -5.48 -17.36 11.10
N LYS A 329 -5.75 -18.49 10.43
CA LYS A 329 -6.66 -19.59 10.84
C LYS A 329 -6.30 -20.14 12.22
N GLN A 330 -5.00 -20.20 12.53
CA GLN A 330 -4.51 -20.69 13.82
C GLN A 330 -4.39 -19.60 14.90
N ALA A 331 -4.83 -18.36 14.63
CA ALA A 331 -4.76 -17.25 15.57
C ALA A 331 -5.36 -17.55 16.96
N GLU A 332 -6.44 -18.34 16.99
CA GLU A 332 -7.15 -18.75 18.22
C GLU A 332 -6.73 -20.15 18.74
N CYS A 333 -5.90 -20.89 17.98
CA CYS A 333 -5.42 -22.20 18.39
C CYS A 333 -4.26 -22.09 19.37
N SER A 334 -4.16 -23.02 20.32
CA SER A 334 -3.00 -23.13 21.22
C SER A 334 -2.41 -24.53 21.15
N GLY A 335 -1.14 -24.61 20.78
CA GLY A 335 -0.42 -25.86 20.63
C GLY A 335 0.89 -25.87 21.39
N ASN A 336 1.67 -26.92 21.14
CA ASN A 336 2.82 -27.24 21.97
C ASN A 336 4.10 -26.46 21.60
N ILE A 337 4.16 -25.83 20.42
CA ILE A 337 5.28 -24.92 20.06
C ILE A 337 4.94 -23.44 20.23
N GLN A 338 3.65 -23.08 20.21
CA GLN A 338 3.15 -21.73 20.49
C GLN A 338 1.66 -21.74 20.84
N SER A 339 1.20 -20.73 21.56
CA SER A 339 -0.20 -20.54 21.94
C SER A 339 -0.94 -19.54 21.05
N SER A 340 -2.26 -19.44 21.23
CA SER A 340 -3.05 -18.36 20.65
C SER A 340 -2.56 -16.99 21.13
N HIS A 341 -2.95 -15.92 20.43
CA HIS A 341 -2.58 -14.53 20.76
C HIS A 341 -1.06 -14.29 20.78
N LYS A 342 -0.33 -15.03 19.96
CA LYS A 342 1.11 -14.88 19.75
C LYS A 342 1.44 -14.75 18.28
N ILE A 343 2.53 -14.05 18.02
CA ILE A 343 3.27 -14.16 16.76
C ILE A 343 4.66 -14.72 17.09
N GLY A 344 5.01 -15.82 16.45
CA GLY A 344 6.26 -16.55 16.63
C GLY A 344 7.26 -16.20 15.54
N PHE A 345 8.55 -16.36 15.80
CA PHE A 345 9.62 -16.09 14.84
C PHE A 345 10.46 -17.34 14.63
N TRP A 346 10.73 -17.66 13.36
CA TRP A 346 11.50 -18.83 12.95
C TRP A 346 10.97 -20.10 13.62
N CYS A 347 9.72 -20.41 13.30
CA CYS A 347 9.03 -21.57 13.84
C CYS A 347 9.24 -22.77 12.92
N ASP A 348 9.44 -23.93 13.52
CA ASP A 348 9.58 -25.21 12.86
C ASP A 348 8.73 -26.27 13.58
N TRP A 349 8.18 -27.20 12.82
CA TRP A 349 7.53 -28.40 13.35
C TRP A 349 7.79 -29.66 12.52
N SER A 350 8.37 -30.66 13.19
CA SER A 350 8.63 -32.00 12.65
C SER A 350 9.49 -31.94 11.38
N THR A 351 9.07 -32.59 10.30
CA THR A 351 9.85 -32.72 9.05
C THR A 351 9.36 -31.74 7.99
N GLY A 352 9.57 -30.45 8.19
CA GLY A 352 9.59 -29.49 7.08
C GLY A 352 8.72 -28.25 7.19
N ASP A 353 7.81 -28.20 8.14
CA ASP A 353 6.85 -27.10 8.21
C ASP A 353 7.50 -25.94 8.95
N GLY A 354 7.61 -24.82 8.25
CA GLY A 354 8.26 -23.64 8.78
C GLY A 354 7.48 -22.38 8.51
N SER A 355 7.59 -21.42 9.43
CA SER A 355 7.22 -20.03 9.18
C SER A 355 8.24 -19.05 9.76
N VAL A 356 8.64 -18.05 8.96
CA VAL A 356 9.47 -16.94 9.44
C VAL A 356 8.69 -16.16 10.50
N MET A 357 7.38 -15.96 10.29
CA MET A 357 6.46 -15.43 11.29
C MET A 357 5.18 -16.25 11.40
N MET A 358 5.06 -17.04 12.47
CA MET A 358 3.88 -17.89 12.73
C MET A 358 2.79 -17.13 13.48
N ILE A 359 1.56 -17.14 12.98
CA ILE A 359 0.44 -16.41 13.59
C ILE A 359 -0.47 -17.37 14.35
N GLY A 360 -0.50 -17.23 15.69
CA GLY A 360 -1.28 -18.09 16.56
C GLY A 360 -0.52 -19.31 17.04
N GLY A 361 -1.24 -20.38 17.36
CA GLY A 361 -0.64 -21.61 17.88
C GLY A 361 -0.09 -22.51 16.79
N GLY A 362 0.85 -23.38 17.16
CA GLY A 362 1.43 -24.36 16.25
C GLY A 362 1.70 -25.70 16.93
N GLY A 363 2.00 -26.71 16.13
CA GLY A 363 2.32 -28.08 16.55
C GLY A 363 1.18 -29.07 16.29
N SER A 364 1.19 -30.23 16.95
CA SER A 364 0.28 -31.33 16.61
C SER A 364 -1.21 -30.99 16.76
N SER A 365 -1.55 -29.99 17.58
CA SER A 365 -2.93 -29.56 17.82
C SER A 365 -3.37 -28.34 17.01
N CYS A 366 -2.47 -27.71 16.23
CA CYS A 366 -2.73 -26.43 15.56
C CYS A 366 -2.16 -26.39 14.13
N GLU A 367 -2.35 -27.46 13.36
CA GLU A 367 -1.91 -27.51 11.95
C GLU A 367 -0.43 -27.12 11.81
N ARG A 368 0.43 -27.71 12.67
CA ARG A 368 1.89 -27.69 12.53
C ARG A 368 2.45 -26.25 12.55
N ALA A 369 3.33 -25.85 11.62
CA ALA A 369 4.03 -24.55 11.65
C ALA A 369 4.11 -23.83 10.29
N ASP A 370 3.36 -24.29 9.30
CA ASP A 370 3.33 -23.88 7.89
C ASP A 370 2.34 -22.72 7.60
N HIS A 371 2.03 -21.90 8.61
CA HIS A 371 1.08 -20.81 8.47
C HIS A 371 1.62 -19.48 8.97
N GLY A 372 1.13 -18.39 8.36
CA GLY A 372 1.53 -17.02 8.70
C GLY A 372 2.24 -16.36 7.53
N ILE A 373 3.45 -15.83 7.77
CA ILE A 373 4.25 -15.11 6.77
C ILE A 373 5.61 -15.78 6.59
N GLY A 374 6.01 -15.95 5.34
CA GLY A 374 7.22 -16.64 4.90
C GLY A 374 7.16 -18.12 5.30
N ILE A 375 6.34 -18.90 4.61
CA ILE A 375 6.06 -20.30 4.95
C ILE A 375 6.76 -21.27 4.00
N THR A 376 7.13 -22.44 4.51
CA THR A 376 7.78 -23.54 3.78
C THR A 376 7.31 -24.89 4.30
N GLU A 377 7.36 -25.92 3.46
CA GLU A 377 7.02 -27.31 3.81
C GLU A 377 8.06 -28.35 3.34
N THR A 378 9.26 -27.91 2.95
CA THR A 378 10.22 -28.77 2.25
C THR A 378 11.14 -29.56 3.17
N GLY A 379 10.63 -30.61 3.83
CA GLY A 379 11.44 -31.61 4.55
C GLY A 379 12.13 -31.12 5.83
N ASP A 380 12.71 -29.92 5.82
CA ASP A 380 13.20 -29.10 6.93
C ASP A 380 12.73 -27.64 6.71
N ALA A 381 12.37 -26.91 7.78
CA ALA A 381 12.06 -25.48 7.67
C ALA A 381 13.30 -24.69 7.20
N SER A 382 13.35 -24.30 5.93
CA SER A 382 14.50 -23.72 5.24
C SER A 382 14.06 -22.81 4.10
N PHE A 383 14.98 -21.98 3.60
CA PHE A 383 14.76 -21.24 2.35
C PHE A 383 15.07 -22.06 1.09
N ILE A 384 15.77 -23.19 1.21
CA ILE A 384 16.11 -23.99 0.02
C ILE A 384 14.99 -24.99 -0.24
N ASP A 385 14.32 -24.83 -1.37
CA ASP A 385 13.44 -25.85 -1.92
C ASP A 385 14.27 -27.01 -2.49
N LEU A 386 14.27 -28.14 -1.77
CA LEU A 386 14.88 -29.41 -2.19
C LEU A 386 13.95 -30.26 -3.07
N GLY A 387 12.74 -29.76 -3.41
CA GLY A 387 11.69 -30.45 -4.15
C GLY A 387 11.58 -30.06 -5.64
N GLY A 388 10.75 -30.80 -6.37
CA GLY A 388 10.44 -30.55 -7.79
C GLY A 388 9.17 -29.72 -8.04
N SER A 389 8.63 -29.06 -7.01
CA SER A 389 7.41 -28.24 -7.06
C SER A 389 7.39 -27.22 -5.94
N GLU A 390 6.89 -26.02 -6.23
CA GLU A 390 6.77 -24.90 -5.29
C GLU A 390 6.06 -25.26 -3.97
N THR A 391 6.77 -25.16 -2.86
CA THR A 391 6.30 -25.44 -1.48
C THR A 391 6.55 -24.28 -0.51
N GLU A 392 6.72 -23.07 -1.06
CA GLU A 392 7.05 -21.86 -0.31
C GLU A 392 6.17 -20.69 -0.75
N TYR A 393 5.67 -19.92 0.21
CA TYR A 393 4.80 -18.77 -0.05
C TYR A 393 5.13 -17.60 0.88
N ASP A 394 4.86 -16.38 0.42
CA ASP A 394 5.10 -15.18 1.21
C ASP A 394 4.11 -15.07 2.37
N PHE A 395 2.89 -15.59 2.24
CA PHE A 395 1.96 -15.82 3.34
C PHE A 395 0.90 -16.87 3.02
N GLY A 396 0.31 -17.52 4.02
CA GLY A 396 -0.74 -18.51 3.81
C GLY A 396 -0.84 -19.57 4.89
N TYR A 397 -1.39 -20.72 4.51
CA TYR A 397 -1.40 -21.99 5.25
C TYR A 397 -1.06 -23.11 4.29
N ASP A 398 -0.59 -24.25 4.80
CA ASP A 398 -0.50 -25.50 4.06
C ASP A 398 0.19 -25.30 2.67
N ALA A 399 1.49 -25.04 2.67
CA ALA A 399 2.32 -24.86 1.46
C ALA A 399 2.46 -26.12 0.57
N ASN A 400 1.59 -27.12 0.70
CA ASN A 400 1.68 -28.42 0.04
C ASN A 400 0.95 -28.47 -1.31
N ARG A 401 1.49 -29.27 -2.24
CA ARG A 401 1.05 -29.48 -3.65
C ARG A 401 -0.37 -30.08 -3.84
N GLY A 402 -1.17 -30.24 -2.79
CA GLY A 402 -2.48 -30.89 -2.85
C GLY A 402 -3.56 -30.31 -1.95
N ASN A 403 -3.22 -29.36 -1.08
CA ASN A 403 -4.13 -28.80 -0.07
C ASN A 403 -4.04 -27.27 0.00
N ALA A 404 -3.87 -26.59 -1.15
CA ALA A 404 -4.25 -25.18 -1.19
C ALA A 404 -5.69 -25.08 -0.64
N PRO A 405 -5.98 -24.20 0.33
CA PRO A 405 -7.32 -24.08 0.86
C PRO A 405 -8.26 -23.76 -0.30
N SER A 406 -9.05 -24.75 -0.73
CA SER A 406 -10.29 -24.44 -1.42
C SER A 406 -11.05 -23.55 -0.46
N GLN A 407 -11.47 -22.38 -0.94
CA GLN A 407 -12.35 -21.51 -0.17
C GLN A 407 -13.70 -22.20 -0.04
N ASN A 408 -13.80 -23.12 0.92
CA ASN A 408 -14.97 -23.90 1.29
C ASN A 408 -15.62 -24.69 0.14
N GLY A 409 -15.86 -25.97 0.36
CA GLY A 409 -16.98 -26.65 -0.27
C GLY A 409 -18.29 -25.91 0.08
N LYS A 410 -18.63 -24.92 -0.71
CA LYS A 410 -19.98 -24.46 -0.97
C LYS A 410 -20.11 -24.43 -2.48
N SER A 411 -20.54 -25.55 -3.05
CA SER A 411 -21.18 -25.50 -4.35
C SER A 411 -22.25 -24.41 -4.27
N TRP A 412 -22.45 -23.65 -5.35
CA TRP A 412 -23.67 -22.86 -5.45
C TRP A 412 -24.86 -23.82 -5.34
N ALA A 413 -26.00 -23.34 -4.86
CA ALA A 413 -27.05 -24.22 -4.37
C ALA A 413 -27.50 -25.21 -5.46
N LYS A 414 -27.33 -26.51 -5.19
CA LYS A 414 -27.58 -27.54 -6.18
C LYS A 414 -28.98 -27.43 -6.80
N ASP A 415 -29.03 -27.28 -8.13
CA ASP A 415 -30.25 -27.19 -8.94
C ASP A 415 -31.21 -26.04 -8.56
N GLN A 416 -30.70 -24.93 -7.99
CA GLN A 416 -31.51 -23.77 -7.60
C GLN A 416 -30.69 -22.46 -7.54
N CYS A 417 -31.36 -21.32 -7.36
CA CYS A 417 -30.71 -20.05 -7.00
C CYS A 417 -30.75 -19.82 -5.48
N LEU A 418 -29.65 -19.35 -4.88
CA LEU A 418 -29.60 -19.02 -3.45
C LEU A 418 -30.46 -17.80 -3.06
N GLY A 419 -30.83 -16.97 -4.03
CA GLY A 419 -31.80 -15.89 -3.85
C GLY A 419 -32.34 -15.41 -5.20
N ASN A 420 -33.52 -14.78 -5.20
CA ASN A 420 -34.06 -14.12 -6.39
C ASN A 420 -34.80 -12.83 -6.08
N CYS A 421 -34.83 -11.94 -7.07
CA CYS A 421 -35.57 -10.68 -7.07
C CYS A 421 -36.51 -10.64 -8.27
N THR A 422 -37.70 -10.07 -8.12
CA THR A 422 -38.57 -9.79 -9.28
C THR A 422 -37.99 -8.62 -10.08
N VAL A 423 -37.93 -8.76 -11.41
CA VAL A 423 -37.39 -7.75 -12.32
C VAL A 423 -38.44 -7.30 -13.32
N GLN A 424 -38.38 -6.01 -13.69
CA GLN A 424 -39.11 -5.45 -14.81
C GLN A 424 -38.10 -5.03 -15.89
N TYR A 425 -38.13 -5.71 -17.03
CA TYR A 425 -37.22 -5.41 -18.14
C TYR A 425 -37.68 -4.18 -18.93
N GLY A 426 -36.75 -3.28 -19.24
CA GLY A 426 -36.96 -2.08 -20.05
C GLY A 426 -35.79 -1.84 -21.00
N GLY A 427 -35.93 -0.90 -21.94
CA GLY A 427 -34.87 -0.60 -22.91
C GLY A 427 -34.62 -1.71 -23.95
N GLN A 428 -33.42 -1.75 -24.52
CA GLN A 428 -33.02 -2.72 -25.55
C GLN A 428 -32.49 -4.04 -24.94
N TYR A 429 -33.18 -4.64 -23.96
CA TYR A 429 -32.68 -5.87 -23.32
C TYR A 429 -32.71 -7.11 -24.24
N LYS A 430 -33.64 -7.17 -25.21
CA LYS A 430 -33.78 -8.32 -26.13
C LYS A 430 -32.55 -8.57 -27.03
N PRO A 431 -31.89 -7.55 -27.59
CA PRO A 431 -30.63 -7.72 -28.33
C PRO A 431 -29.37 -7.75 -27.44
N THR A 432 -29.49 -7.69 -26.11
CA THR A 432 -28.34 -7.69 -25.19
C THR A 432 -27.94 -9.11 -24.81
N ASP A 433 -26.65 -9.42 -24.95
CA ASP A 433 -26.13 -10.71 -24.52
C ASP A 433 -26.25 -10.89 -22.99
N GLY A 434 -26.50 -12.11 -22.52
CA GLY A 434 -26.82 -12.42 -21.12
C GLY A 434 -28.30 -12.19 -20.73
N PHE A 435 -29.14 -11.61 -21.60
CA PHE A 435 -30.58 -11.37 -21.35
C PHE A 435 -31.50 -12.25 -22.20
N GLN A 436 -30.94 -13.20 -22.95
CA GLN A 436 -31.68 -14.00 -23.95
C GLN A 436 -32.77 -14.88 -23.30
N LYS A 437 -32.68 -15.17 -22.00
CA LYS A 437 -33.66 -15.95 -21.23
C LYS A 437 -34.67 -15.13 -20.43
N ALA A 438 -34.70 -13.80 -20.62
CA ALA A 438 -35.65 -12.89 -19.98
C ALA A 438 -37.14 -13.18 -20.31
N ASN A 439 -37.46 -14.08 -21.25
CA ASN A 439 -38.82 -14.52 -21.59
C ASN A 439 -39.06 -16.02 -21.32
N CYS A 440 -38.08 -16.75 -20.79
CA CYS A 440 -38.19 -18.18 -20.52
C CYS A 440 -38.42 -18.40 -19.03
N SER A 441 -39.33 -19.30 -18.64
CA SER A 441 -39.53 -19.69 -17.24
C SER A 441 -39.25 -21.17 -17.11
N GLY A 442 -38.30 -21.54 -16.26
CA GLY A 442 -37.86 -22.93 -16.10
C GLY A 442 -37.88 -23.36 -14.65
N ASP A 443 -37.37 -24.58 -14.41
CA ASP A 443 -37.40 -25.26 -13.11
C ASP A 443 -36.65 -24.52 -11.99
N ILE A 444 -35.64 -23.72 -12.32
CA ILE A 444 -34.79 -23.00 -11.35
C ILE A 444 -35.41 -21.66 -10.94
N GLN A 445 -35.94 -20.91 -11.92
CA GLN A 445 -36.71 -19.68 -11.68
C GLN A 445 -37.49 -19.25 -12.93
N SER A 446 -38.43 -18.32 -12.74
CA SER A 446 -39.28 -17.75 -13.80
C SER A 446 -38.65 -16.56 -14.52
N ALA A 447 -39.10 -16.28 -15.74
CA ALA A 447 -38.59 -15.22 -16.63
C ALA A 447 -38.49 -13.84 -15.98
N ASN A 448 -39.42 -13.53 -15.08
CA ASN A 448 -39.50 -12.25 -14.38
C ASN A 448 -38.60 -12.17 -13.13
N LYS A 449 -37.56 -13.00 -13.04
CA LYS A 449 -36.62 -13.05 -11.91
C LYS A 449 -35.19 -12.76 -12.35
N ILE A 450 -34.44 -12.12 -11.44
CA ILE A 450 -32.98 -12.17 -11.40
C ILE A 450 -32.61 -13.07 -10.22
N GLY A 451 -31.82 -14.10 -10.48
CA GLY A 451 -31.36 -15.07 -9.51
C GLY A 451 -29.90 -14.82 -9.16
N PHE A 452 -29.50 -15.16 -7.93
CA PHE A 452 -28.13 -14.99 -7.46
C PHE A 452 -27.55 -16.34 -7.04
N TRP A 453 -26.31 -16.59 -7.48
CA TRP A 453 -25.57 -17.83 -7.20
C TRP A 453 -26.40 -19.06 -7.58
N CYS A 454 -26.74 -19.15 -8.87
CA CYS A 454 -27.59 -20.17 -9.45
C CYS A 454 -26.75 -21.32 -10.00
N ASP A 455 -27.19 -22.56 -9.77
CA ASP A 455 -26.56 -23.79 -10.27
C ASP A 455 -27.60 -24.69 -10.95
N TRP A 456 -27.15 -25.42 -11.97
CA TRP A 456 -27.93 -26.42 -12.66
C TRP A 456 -27.10 -27.65 -13.06
N LYS A 457 -27.61 -28.83 -12.70
CA LYS A 457 -27.18 -30.18 -13.12
C LYS A 457 -26.01 -30.23 -14.10
N GLY A 458 -24.86 -30.67 -13.59
CA GLY A 458 -23.63 -30.78 -14.38
C GLY A 458 -22.81 -29.50 -14.38
N GLY A 459 -23.21 -28.52 -13.56
CA GLY A 459 -22.39 -27.43 -13.03
C GLY A 459 -22.39 -26.13 -13.81
N ASP A 460 -23.32 -26.03 -14.75
CA ASP A 460 -23.67 -24.76 -15.36
C ASP A 460 -24.23 -23.83 -14.28
N GLY A 461 -23.65 -22.65 -14.13
CA GLY A 461 -24.04 -21.71 -13.09
C GLY A 461 -23.70 -20.26 -13.40
N SER A 462 -24.38 -19.37 -12.69
CA SER A 462 -24.16 -17.94 -12.80
C SER A 462 -24.25 -17.24 -11.45
N VAL A 463 -23.35 -16.28 -11.22
CA VAL A 463 -23.37 -15.41 -10.04
C VAL A 463 -24.65 -14.58 -10.04
N MET A 464 -25.08 -14.14 -11.22
CA MET A 464 -26.36 -13.45 -11.43
C MET A 464 -27.03 -13.96 -12.70
N MET A 465 -28.07 -14.78 -12.55
CA MET A 465 -28.86 -15.34 -13.65
C MET A 465 -30.02 -14.40 -14.01
N ILE A 466 -30.16 -14.04 -15.29
CA ILE A 466 -31.16 -13.08 -15.76
C ILE A 466 -32.21 -13.79 -16.64
N GLY A 467 -33.43 -13.91 -16.12
CA GLY A 467 -34.48 -14.71 -16.76
C GLY A 467 -34.62 -16.10 -16.12
N GLY A 468 -35.38 -16.99 -16.74
CA GLY A 468 -35.56 -18.35 -16.20
C GLY A 468 -34.40 -19.28 -16.57
N GLY A 469 -34.18 -20.29 -15.74
CA GLY A 469 -33.15 -21.31 -15.94
C GLY A 469 -33.69 -22.73 -15.69
N GLY A 470 -33.00 -23.75 -16.22
CA GLY A 470 -33.39 -25.15 -16.13
C GLY A 470 -33.55 -25.83 -17.50
N ASN A 471 -34.16 -27.02 -17.53
CA ASN A 471 -34.26 -27.85 -18.76
C ASN A 471 -34.86 -27.11 -19.96
N GLU A 472 -35.85 -26.24 -19.70
CA GLU A 472 -36.60 -25.52 -20.73
C GLU A 472 -35.95 -24.19 -21.13
N CYS A 473 -34.92 -23.73 -20.41
CA CYS A 473 -34.36 -22.39 -20.51
C CYS A 473 -32.84 -22.33 -20.63
N ASP A 474 -32.23 -23.36 -21.22
CA ASP A 474 -30.77 -23.54 -21.34
C ASP A 474 -30.08 -23.38 -19.98
N ARG A 475 -30.49 -24.17 -18.98
CA ARG A 475 -29.70 -24.38 -17.75
C ARG A 475 -29.48 -23.07 -16.97
N ALA A 476 -28.30 -22.83 -16.39
CA ALA A 476 -27.98 -21.62 -15.61
C ALA A 476 -26.72 -20.87 -16.12
N ASP A 477 -26.34 -21.11 -17.38
CA ASP A 477 -25.13 -20.65 -18.08
C ASP A 477 -25.26 -19.26 -18.74
N HIS A 478 -26.11 -18.37 -18.21
CA HIS A 478 -26.37 -17.06 -18.81
C HIS A 478 -26.61 -15.98 -17.75
N GLY A 479 -26.21 -14.73 -18.07
CA GLY A 479 -26.29 -13.59 -17.16
C GLY A 479 -24.91 -12.99 -16.89
N ILE A 480 -24.54 -12.82 -15.62
CA ILE A 480 -23.28 -12.18 -15.21
C ILE A 480 -22.49 -13.12 -14.30
N GLY A 481 -21.20 -13.29 -14.62
CA GLY A 481 -20.30 -14.24 -13.94
C GLY A 481 -20.74 -15.67 -14.17
N ILE A 482 -20.57 -16.16 -15.40
CA ILE A 482 -21.03 -17.48 -15.85
C ILE A 482 -19.90 -18.50 -15.72
N THR A 483 -20.25 -19.71 -15.29
CA THR A 483 -19.37 -20.89 -15.24
C THR A 483 -20.08 -22.09 -15.85
N GLU A 484 -19.37 -22.85 -16.69
CA GLU A 484 -19.83 -24.12 -17.29
C GLU A 484 -19.00 -25.31 -16.75
N ALA A 485 -18.39 -25.11 -15.59
CA ALA A 485 -17.63 -26.12 -14.87
C ALA A 485 -18.53 -27.30 -14.47
N GLY A 486 -17.98 -28.50 -14.29
CA GLY A 486 -18.78 -29.68 -13.88
C GLY A 486 -19.58 -29.53 -12.56
N ASP A 487 -19.29 -28.48 -11.78
CA ASP A 487 -20.09 -27.93 -10.67
C ASP A 487 -20.00 -26.39 -10.70
N ALA A 488 -21.09 -25.63 -10.43
CA ALA A 488 -21.05 -24.16 -10.46
C ALA A 488 -20.14 -23.60 -9.36
N SER A 489 -18.93 -23.27 -9.76
CA SER A 489 -17.82 -22.82 -8.93
C SER A 489 -16.89 -21.96 -9.79
N PHE A 490 -16.13 -21.07 -9.15
CA PHE A 490 -15.00 -20.36 -9.77
C PHE A 490 -13.71 -21.21 -9.74
N ASP A 491 -13.85 -22.53 -9.66
CA ASP A 491 -12.73 -23.47 -9.49
C ASP A 491 -12.84 -24.59 -10.52
N ASP A 492 -12.76 -24.24 -11.81
CA ASP A 492 -12.51 -25.23 -12.86
C ASP A 492 -11.28 -24.87 -13.68
N LYS A 493 -10.50 -25.90 -13.95
CA LYS A 493 -9.25 -25.90 -14.68
C LYS A 493 -9.45 -26.23 -16.17
N SER A 494 -10.69 -26.24 -16.69
CA SER A 494 -10.93 -26.77 -18.04
C SER A 494 -11.96 -26.13 -18.98
N CYS A 495 -12.77 -25.14 -18.58
CA CYS A 495 -13.70 -24.43 -19.52
C CYS A 495 -13.82 -22.92 -19.24
N SER A 496 -14.37 -22.17 -20.21
CA SER A 496 -14.42 -20.70 -20.25
C SER A 496 -15.32 -20.09 -19.17
N GLU A 497 -14.72 -19.26 -18.31
CA GLU A 497 -15.45 -18.33 -17.44
C GLU A 497 -15.65 -17.00 -18.19
N GLU A 498 -16.90 -16.51 -18.24
CA GLU A 498 -17.21 -15.23 -18.90
C GLU A 498 -17.74 -14.21 -17.89
N ASP A 499 -17.13 -13.01 -17.88
CA ASP A 499 -17.59 -11.88 -17.06
C ASP A 499 -19.01 -11.42 -17.47
N PHE A 500 -19.37 -11.60 -18.75
CA PHE A 500 -20.68 -11.30 -19.35
C PHE A 500 -20.81 -11.97 -20.74
N GLY A 501 -21.78 -12.88 -20.97
CA GLY A 501 -21.93 -13.51 -22.29
C GLY A 501 -22.77 -14.80 -22.36
N TYR A 502 -22.43 -15.68 -23.32
CA TYR A 502 -23.10 -16.95 -23.69
C TYR A 502 -22.03 -17.88 -24.32
N GLY A 503 -21.61 -18.93 -23.61
CA GLY A 503 -20.34 -19.62 -23.85
C GLY A 503 -20.23 -20.46 -25.14
N ASN A 504 -19.03 -20.47 -25.75
CA ASN A 504 -18.57 -21.45 -26.76
C ASN A 504 -17.04 -21.64 -26.65
N GLY A 505 -16.57 -22.86 -26.40
CA GLY A 505 -15.25 -23.14 -25.84
C GLY A 505 -13.99 -23.20 -26.74
N HIS A 506 -12.88 -23.51 -26.01
CA HIS A 506 -11.52 -23.95 -26.38
C HIS A 506 -10.39 -22.92 -26.64
N GLY A 507 -9.32 -23.01 -25.82
CA GLY A 507 -7.94 -22.60 -26.16
C GLY A 507 -7.00 -22.29 -24.99
N ASN A 508 -6.11 -23.22 -24.64
CA ASN A 508 -4.95 -23.09 -23.70
C ASN A 508 -3.98 -21.94 -24.13
N PRO A 509 -3.16 -21.25 -23.27
CA PRO A 509 -2.26 -21.89 -22.30
C PRO A 509 -1.84 -21.10 -21.00
N ILE A 510 -1.18 -21.82 -20.08
CA ILE A 510 -0.30 -21.42 -18.94
C ILE A 510 -1.00 -20.99 -17.64
N SER A 511 -0.90 -21.89 -16.66
CA SER A 511 -1.38 -21.78 -15.27
C SER A 511 -0.32 -21.13 -14.36
N THR A 512 -0.71 -20.07 -13.64
CA THR A 512 -0.11 -19.63 -12.38
C THR A 512 -1.21 -19.59 -11.32
N ASN A 513 -1.29 -20.64 -10.49
CA ASN A 513 -2.33 -20.81 -9.48
C ASN A 513 -2.20 -19.79 -8.34
N GLY A 514 -3.32 -19.20 -7.89
CA GLY A 514 -3.50 -18.82 -6.48
C GLY A 514 -3.32 -17.35 -6.07
N SER A 515 -3.40 -16.38 -6.99
CA SER A 515 -3.18 -14.98 -6.64
C SER A 515 -4.31 -14.44 -5.73
N GLN A 516 -4.01 -14.15 -4.46
CA GLN A 516 -4.92 -13.41 -3.59
C GLN A 516 -5.14 -12.01 -4.18
N SER A 517 -6.33 -11.42 -4.05
CA SER A 517 -6.60 -10.04 -4.50
C SER A 517 -5.94 -8.96 -3.64
N TYR A 518 -5.29 -9.37 -2.54
CA TYR A 518 -4.67 -8.53 -1.54
C TYR A 518 -3.32 -9.09 -1.11
N SER A 519 -2.55 -8.24 -0.45
CA SER A 519 -1.27 -8.54 0.18
C SER A 519 -1.27 -8.06 1.63
N LEU A 520 -0.30 -8.52 2.41
CA LEU A 520 -0.17 -8.15 3.83
C LEU A 520 0.85 -7.04 4.01
N ASN A 521 0.42 -5.89 4.51
CA ASN A 521 1.28 -4.78 4.91
C ASN A 521 1.77 -4.97 6.34
N LEU A 522 3.08 -4.77 6.55
CA LEU A 522 3.72 -4.76 7.86
C LEU A 522 4.11 -3.34 8.26
N TRP A 523 3.69 -2.92 9.44
CA TRP A 523 3.93 -1.57 9.96
C TRP A 523 4.66 -1.61 11.29
N ILE A 524 5.54 -0.65 11.56
CA ILE A 524 6.26 -0.48 12.83
C ILE A 524 5.87 0.84 13.51
N ARG A 525 5.97 0.94 14.83
CA ARG A 525 5.88 2.23 15.57
C ARG A 525 6.88 2.33 16.71
#